data_AF-A0A925WP59-F1
#
_entry.id   AF-A0A925WP59-F1
#
_cell.length_a   1.000
_cell.length_b   1.000
_cell.length_c   1.000
_cell.angle_alpha   90.00
_cell.angle_beta   90.00
_cell.angle_gamma   90.00
#
_symmetry.space_group_name_H-M   'P 1'
#
loop_
_entity.id
_entity.type
_entity.pdbx_description
1 polymer ?
#
loop_
_entity_poly.entity_id
_entity_poly.type
_entity_poly.pdbx_seq_one_letter_code
_entity_poly.pdbx_strand_id
1 'polypeptide(L)'
;QYFSEEQIYRIDHYLGKETVQNILVFRFANELFEPLWNSKYVDHVQITVAEKIGLEGRGNYFDETGIARDMLQNHALQILALTAMEPPASLDANSVRDEKVKAVRSIRPITPDEVPTATARGQYEGYKNQEGVRPDSSTETYAALRLFVDNWRWAGVPFTIRAGKSLNKRVTEVAVQFKGVPQVLFARLDRAGTQPNVLVMRIQPDEGIFLQVGAKEPGPSMVLKPVNLHFTYKEAFPDAPIADAYERLLLDAIRGDASLFARGDEVEAAWSLLTPILEVWKDRPQDVRTYKPGSWGPDSADDLLGESRRWRKP
;
A
#
# COMPACT_ATOMS: atom_id res chain seq x y z
N GLN A 1 9.25 14.05 27.98
CA GLN A 1 10.12 14.66 29.02
C GLN A 1 10.85 15.90 28.51
N TYR A 2 11.41 15.90 27.29
CA TYR A 2 12.20 17.03 26.78
C TYR A 2 11.49 17.91 25.75
N PHE A 3 10.56 17.34 24.98
CA PHE A 3 9.79 18.04 23.95
C PHE A 3 8.30 17.71 24.09
N SER A 4 7.45 18.67 23.77
CA SER A 4 6.02 18.44 23.52
C SER A 4 5.82 17.87 22.10
N GLU A 5 4.69 17.23 21.85
CA GLU A 5 4.43 16.59 20.56
C GLU A 5 4.42 17.57 19.38
N GLU A 6 4.00 18.82 19.60
CA GLU A 6 4.00 19.89 18.59
C GLU A 6 5.41 20.30 18.12
N GLN A 7 6.44 19.93 18.89
CA GLN A 7 7.85 20.21 18.59
C GLN A 7 8.54 19.03 17.90
N ILE A 8 7.85 17.90 17.71
CA ILE A 8 8.47 16.66 17.21
C ILE A 8 7.98 16.38 15.78
N TYR A 9 8.94 16.33 14.86
CA TYR A 9 8.71 16.11 13.43
C TYR A 9 9.34 14.78 13.01
N ARG A 10 8.57 13.68 13.14
CA ARG A 10 9.04 12.33 12.77
C ARG A 10 8.92 12.14 11.26
N ILE A 11 10.06 12.05 10.58
CA ILE A 11 10.13 11.94 9.12
C ILE A 11 9.70 10.55 8.67
N ASP A 12 8.67 10.52 7.83
CA ASP A 12 8.42 9.46 6.86
C ASP A 12 8.47 10.11 5.47
N HIS A 13 9.54 9.84 4.71
CA HIS A 13 9.73 10.50 3.42
C HIS A 13 8.68 10.11 2.36
N TYR A 14 7.89 9.05 2.55
CA TYR A 14 6.76 8.78 1.65
C TYR A 14 5.66 9.82 1.81
N LEU A 15 5.40 10.31 3.04
CA LEU A 15 4.41 11.36 3.29
C LEU A 15 4.77 12.69 2.61
N GLY A 16 6.07 12.94 2.40
CA GLY A 16 6.56 14.11 1.67
C GLY A 16 6.39 14.04 0.15
N LYS A 17 6.04 12.87 -0.42
CA LYS A 17 5.80 12.74 -1.86
C LYS A 17 4.49 13.43 -2.23
N GLU A 18 4.53 14.33 -3.21
CA GLU A 18 3.36 15.09 -3.68
C GLU A 18 2.13 14.20 -3.98
N THR A 19 2.35 13.01 -4.54
CA THR A 19 1.28 12.06 -4.85
C THR A 19 0.61 11.41 -3.65
N VAL A 20 1.25 11.37 -2.49
CA VAL A 20 0.64 10.83 -1.27
C VAL A 20 -0.45 11.79 -0.76
N GLN A 21 -0.22 13.10 -0.85
CA GLN A 21 -1.26 14.10 -0.56
C GLN A 21 -2.42 14.04 -1.57
N ASN A 22 -2.12 13.67 -2.82
CA ASN A 22 -3.14 13.52 -3.84
C ASN A 22 -4.16 12.43 -3.51
N ILE A 23 -3.85 11.48 -2.60
CA ILE A 23 -4.86 10.54 -2.08
C ILE A 23 -5.98 11.30 -1.37
N LEU A 24 -5.66 12.30 -0.55
CA LEU A 24 -6.65 13.11 0.16
C LEU A 24 -7.44 13.99 -0.79
N VAL A 25 -6.76 14.66 -1.73
CA VAL A 25 -7.41 15.51 -2.74
C VAL A 25 -8.34 14.67 -3.60
N PHE A 26 -7.88 13.51 -4.07
CA PHE A 26 -8.69 12.62 -4.88
C PHE A 26 -9.95 12.18 -4.13
N ARG A 27 -9.83 11.75 -2.88
CA ARG A 27 -10.97 11.27 -2.08
C ARG A 27 -11.94 12.37 -1.71
N PHE A 28 -11.45 13.49 -1.18
CA PHE A 28 -12.30 14.47 -0.52
C PHE A 28 -12.62 15.72 -1.34
N ALA A 29 -11.96 15.93 -2.49
CA ALA A 29 -12.31 17.00 -3.43
C ALA A 29 -13.19 16.54 -4.61
N ASN A 30 -13.47 15.23 -4.72
CA ASN A 30 -14.23 14.67 -5.84
C ASN A 30 -15.49 13.93 -5.33
N GLU A 31 -16.64 14.59 -5.45
CA GLU A 31 -17.95 14.03 -5.09
C GLU A 31 -18.27 12.72 -5.81
N LEU A 32 -17.68 12.50 -6.99
CA LEU A 32 -17.87 11.27 -7.77
C LEU A 32 -17.36 10.01 -7.04
N PHE A 33 -16.26 10.10 -6.29
CA PHE A 33 -15.55 8.92 -5.78
C PHE A 33 -15.87 8.59 -4.32
N GLU A 34 -16.07 9.60 -3.47
CA GLU A 34 -16.32 9.38 -2.03
C GLU A 34 -17.53 8.47 -1.75
N PRO A 35 -18.69 8.57 -2.46
CA PRO A 35 -19.82 7.64 -2.26
C PRO A 35 -19.50 6.18 -2.61
N LEU A 36 -18.50 5.95 -3.46
CA LEU A 36 -18.04 4.62 -3.88
C LEU A 36 -16.95 4.06 -2.96
N TRP A 37 -16.40 4.88 -2.05
CA TRP A 37 -15.24 4.57 -1.22
C TRP A 37 -15.60 3.82 0.08
N ASN A 38 -16.32 2.70 -0.05
CA ASN A 38 -16.78 1.90 1.09
C ASN A 38 -17.08 0.45 0.70
N SER A 39 -17.33 -0.38 1.72
CA SER A 39 -17.60 -1.81 1.66
C SER A 39 -18.82 -2.20 0.82
N LYS A 40 -19.73 -1.27 0.49
CA LYS A 40 -20.82 -1.55 -0.44
C LYS A 40 -20.31 -1.76 -1.86
N TYR A 41 -19.34 -0.96 -2.29
CA TYR A 41 -18.86 -0.91 -3.68
C TYR A 41 -17.46 -1.48 -3.87
N VAL A 42 -16.59 -1.40 -2.86
CA VAL A 42 -15.23 -1.93 -2.91
C VAL A 42 -15.24 -3.43 -2.59
N ASP A 43 -14.56 -4.24 -3.41
CA ASP A 43 -14.32 -5.66 -3.12
C ASP A 43 -13.08 -5.84 -2.24
N HIS A 44 -11.96 -5.22 -2.62
CA HIS A 44 -10.71 -5.25 -1.87
C HIS A 44 -9.77 -4.10 -2.25
N VAL A 45 -8.77 -3.87 -1.40
CA VAL A 45 -7.71 -2.88 -1.62
C VAL A 45 -6.36 -3.57 -1.63
N GLN A 46 -5.52 -3.25 -2.61
CA GLN A 46 -4.14 -3.71 -2.70
C GLN A 46 -3.18 -2.52 -2.58
N ILE A 47 -2.19 -2.61 -1.70
CA ILE A 47 -1.10 -1.62 -1.59
C ILE A 47 0.20 -2.33 -1.94
N THR A 48 0.91 -1.84 -2.94
CA THR A 48 2.19 -2.40 -3.38
C THR A 48 3.29 -1.38 -3.19
N VAL A 49 4.36 -1.75 -2.48
CA VAL A 49 5.62 -1.01 -2.36
C VAL A 49 6.75 -1.90 -2.88
N ALA A 50 6.96 -1.91 -4.18
CA ALA A 50 7.95 -2.75 -4.84
C ALA A 50 9.19 -1.97 -5.24
N GLU A 51 10.36 -2.54 -5.00
CA GLU A 51 11.65 -2.03 -5.43
C GLU A 51 12.33 -3.01 -6.38
N LYS A 52 12.89 -2.48 -7.47
CA LYS A 52 13.69 -3.29 -8.41
C LYS A 52 15.09 -3.59 -7.86
N ILE A 53 15.59 -2.70 -7.00
CA ILE A 53 16.92 -2.77 -6.40
C ILE A 53 16.99 -3.78 -5.26
N GLY A 54 18.18 -4.30 -5.00
CA GLY A 54 18.50 -5.16 -3.84
C GLY A 54 18.95 -4.35 -2.63
N LEU A 55 20.08 -4.72 -2.02
CA LEU A 55 20.60 -4.07 -0.81
C LEU A 55 21.52 -2.88 -1.07
N GLU A 56 22.09 -2.77 -2.27
CA GLU A 56 22.97 -1.65 -2.66
C GLU A 56 24.08 -1.35 -1.62
N GLY A 57 24.73 -2.40 -1.10
CA GLY A 57 25.81 -2.28 -0.11
C GLY A 57 25.34 -2.09 1.35
N ARG A 58 24.04 -2.10 1.63
CA ARG A 58 23.46 -1.93 2.98
C ARG A 58 23.16 -3.26 3.68
N GLY A 59 23.89 -4.33 3.36
CA GLY A 59 23.63 -5.67 3.87
C GLY A 59 23.57 -5.75 5.40
N ASN A 60 24.59 -5.23 6.09
CA ASN A 60 24.67 -5.23 7.56
C ASN A 60 23.42 -4.62 8.22
N TYR A 61 23.01 -3.43 7.76
CA TYR A 61 21.85 -2.73 8.30
C TYR A 61 20.54 -3.44 7.96
N PHE A 62 20.38 -3.86 6.71
CA PHE A 62 19.13 -4.46 6.25
C PHE A 62 18.91 -5.83 6.90
N ASP A 63 19.96 -6.59 7.15
CA ASP A 63 19.87 -7.95 7.73
C ASP A 63 19.42 -7.97 9.20
N GLU A 64 19.47 -6.83 9.89
CA GLU A 64 18.89 -6.63 11.23
C GLU A 64 17.46 -6.07 11.16
N THR A 65 17.14 -5.34 10.09
CA THR A 65 15.90 -4.59 9.94
C THR A 65 14.79 -5.43 9.30
N GLY A 66 15.06 -5.98 8.11
CA GLY A 66 14.08 -6.67 7.26
C GLY A 66 13.06 -5.73 6.60
N ILE A 67 12.43 -6.19 5.52
CA ILE A 67 11.51 -5.34 4.74
C ILE A 67 10.25 -4.94 5.53
N ALA A 68 9.85 -5.73 6.53
CA ALA A 68 8.68 -5.42 7.33
C ALA A 68 8.88 -4.16 8.18
N ARG A 69 10.07 -3.98 8.78
CA ARG A 69 10.41 -2.76 9.52
C ARG A 69 10.78 -1.61 8.58
N ASP A 70 11.45 -1.91 7.46
CA ASP A 70 11.95 -0.90 6.51
C ASP A 70 10.82 -0.22 5.72
N MET A 71 9.77 -0.96 5.34
CA MET A 71 8.71 -0.49 4.42
C MET A 71 7.27 -0.73 4.89
N LEU A 72 6.97 -1.84 5.57
CA LEU A 72 5.58 -2.12 5.97
C LEU A 72 5.15 -1.28 7.18
N GLN A 73 5.98 -1.24 8.23
CA GLN A 73 5.69 -0.57 9.50
C GLN A 73 5.39 0.93 9.32
N ASN A 74 6.08 1.57 8.39
CA ASN A 74 6.04 3.00 8.13
C ASN A 74 5.23 3.27 6.85
N HIS A 75 5.88 3.27 5.70
CA HIS A 75 5.40 3.75 4.42
C HIS A 75 4.11 3.09 3.96
N ALA A 76 4.03 1.75 4.00
CA ALA A 76 2.83 1.04 3.56
C ALA A 76 1.64 1.26 4.52
N LEU A 77 1.87 1.31 5.84
CA LEU A 77 0.82 1.62 6.81
C LEU A 77 0.36 3.08 6.73
N GLN A 78 1.25 4.02 6.41
CA GLN A 78 0.87 5.42 6.13
C GLN A 78 -0.07 5.51 4.94
N ILE A 79 0.27 4.84 3.83
CA ILE A 79 -0.57 4.78 2.64
C ILE A 79 -1.92 4.10 2.95
N LEU A 80 -1.92 3.03 3.74
CA LEU A 80 -3.14 2.37 4.21
C LEU A 80 -4.00 3.34 5.02
N ALA A 81 -3.42 4.06 5.98
CA ALA A 81 -4.14 5.02 6.81
C ALA A 81 -4.82 6.10 5.95
N LEU A 82 -4.11 6.70 5.00
CA LEU A 82 -4.66 7.71 4.08
C LEU A 82 -5.76 7.14 3.16
N THR A 83 -5.64 5.87 2.79
CA THR A 83 -6.65 5.17 1.98
C THR A 83 -7.91 4.86 2.80
N ALA A 84 -7.75 4.51 4.08
CA ALA A 84 -8.81 3.96 4.91
C ALA A 84 -9.52 5.00 5.82
N MET A 85 -8.86 6.11 6.15
CA MET A 85 -9.37 7.13 7.07
C MET A 85 -10.72 7.74 6.66
N GLU A 86 -11.48 8.24 7.63
CA GLU A 86 -12.67 9.05 7.35
C GLU A 86 -12.28 10.46 6.89
N PRO A 87 -13.22 11.24 6.29
CA PRO A 87 -12.99 12.66 6.05
C PRO A 87 -12.64 13.39 7.36
N PRO A 88 -11.51 14.11 7.43
CA PRO A 88 -11.16 14.88 8.60
C PRO A 88 -12.07 16.13 8.71
N ALA A 89 -12.23 16.66 9.93
CA ALA A 89 -13.03 17.86 10.17
C ALA A 89 -12.47 19.11 9.45
N SER A 90 -11.14 19.14 9.25
CA SER A 90 -10.41 20.15 8.50
C SER A 90 -9.08 19.58 8.01
N LEU A 91 -8.36 20.35 7.19
CA LEU A 91 -7.02 19.98 6.69
C LEU A 91 -5.87 20.38 7.62
N ASP A 92 -6.16 20.83 8.84
CA ASP A 92 -5.10 21.06 9.82
C ASP A 92 -4.43 19.75 10.24
N ALA A 93 -3.20 19.86 10.71
CA ALA A 93 -2.37 18.71 11.02
C ALA A 93 -3.01 17.77 12.05
N ASN A 94 -3.72 18.26 13.07
CA ASN A 94 -4.31 17.38 14.09
C ASN A 94 -5.52 16.64 13.54
N SER A 95 -6.42 17.32 12.83
CA SER A 95 -7.61 16.69 12.24
C SER A 95 -7.25 15.56 11.27
N VAL A 96 -6.22 15.76 10.42
CA VAL A 96 -5.75 14.71 9.51
C VAL A 96 -5.10 13.56 10.28
N ARG A 97 -4.23 13.85 11.25
CA ARG A 97 -3.53 12.84 12.05
C ARG A 97 -4.48 12.03 12.93
N ASP A 98 -5.52 12.63 13.48
CA ASP A 98 -6.53 11.94 14.28
C ASP A 98 -7.26 10.87 13.46
N GLU A 99 -7.65 11.19 12.23
CA GLU A 99 -8.33 10.22 11.35
C GLU A 99 -7.38 9.12 10.83
N LYS A 100 -6.09 9.43 10.62
CA LYS A 100 -5.06 8.41 10.34
C LYS A 100 -4.87 7.45 11.52
N VAL A 101 -4.68 7.98 12.73
CA VAL A 101 -4.53 7.17 13.96
C VAL A 101 -5.76 6.30 14.18
N LYS A 102 -6.96 6.86 13.99
CA LYS A 102 -8.22 6.14 14.09
C LYS A 102 -8.30 4.99 13.07
N ALA A 103 -7.86 5.19 11.83
CA ALA A 103 -7.79 4.14 10.83
C ALA A 103 -6.82 3.02 11.25
N VAL A 104 -5.60 3.35 11.68
CA VAL A 104 -4.60 2.36 12.11
C VAL A 104 -5.08 1.58 13.33
N ARG A 105 -5.66 2.25 14.34
CA ARG A 105 -6.24 1.59 15.52
C ARG A 105 -7.46 0.72 15.21
N SER A 106 -8.12 0.96 14.09
CA SER A 106 -9.24 0.14 13.62
C SER A 106 -8.75 -1.09 12.84
N ILE A 107 -7.46 -1.25 12.58
CA ILE A 107 -6.94 -2.46 11.95
C ILE A 107 -7.08 -3.62 12.94
N ARG A 108 -7.78 -4.68 12.52
CA ARG A 108 -7.92 -5.91 13.29
C ARG A 108 -6.52 -6.48 13.60
N PRO A 109 -6.15 -6.68 14.87
CA PRO A 109 -4.92 -7.35 15.22
C PRO A 109 -4.89 -8.78 14.64
N ILE A 110 -3.75 -9.18 14.10
CA ILE A 110 -3.50 -10.57 13.67
C ILE A 110 -3.05 -11.35 14.90
N THR A 111 -3.81 -12.37 15.30
CA THR A 111 -3.41 -13.24 16.42
C THR A 111 -2.23 -14.13 16.03
N PRO A 112 -1.43 -14.62 17.00
CA PRO A 112 -0.28 -15.49 16.70
C PRO A 112 -0.61 -16.71 15.82
N ASP A 113 -1.78 -17.32 16.02
CA ASP A 113 -2.25 -18.47 15.24
C ASP A 113 -2.67 -18.10 13.80
N GLU A 114 -3.07 -16.85 13.57
CA GLU A 114 -3.43 -16.35 12.25
C GLU A 114 -2.21 -15.94 11.42
N VAL A 115 -1.08 -15.58 12.05
CA VAL A 115 0.14 -15.10 11.36
C VAL A 115 0.53 -15.97 10.16
N PRO A 116 0.58 -17.32 10.23
CA PRO A 116 0.96 -18.15 9.09
C PRO A 116 0.01 -18.08 7.88
N THR A 117 -1.24 -17.65 8.08
CA THR A 117 -2.29 -17.59 7.04
C THR A 117 -2.69 -16.17 6.65
N ALA A 118 -2.37 -15.18 7.50
CA ALA A 118 -2.62 -13.76 7.26
C ALA A 118 -1.37 -13.03 6.74
N THR A 119 -0.21 -13.69 6.74
CA THR A 119 1.06 -13.09 6.33
C THR A 119 1.84 -14.00 5.39
N ALA A 120 2.67 -13.39 4.53
CA ALA A 120 3.63 -14.09 3.70
C ALA A 120 4.96 -13.37 3.77
N ARG A 121 6.06 -14.11 3.87
CA ARG A 121 7.42 -13.55 3.90
C ARG A 121 8.33 -14.32 2.97
N GLY A 122 9.25 -13.62 2.34
CA GLY A 122 10.19 -14.23 1.41
C GLY A 122 11.56 -13.57 1.40
N GLN A 123 12.52 -14.30 0.85
CA GLN A 123 13.91 -13.87 0.69
C GLN A 123 14.34 -14.16 -0.75
N TYR A 124 14.89 -13.18 -1.46
CA TYR A 124 15.28 -13.40 -2.85
C TYR A 124 16.52 -14.31 -2.95
N GLU A 125 16.61 -15.09 -4.03
CA GLU A 125 17.76 -15.97 -4.29
C GLU A 125 19.07 -15.19 -4.33
N GLY A 126 20.08 -15.64 -3.56
CA GLY A 126 21.39 -14.99 -3.48
C GLY A 126 21.50 -13.87 -2.44
N TYR A 127 20.45 -13.57 -1.67
CA TYR A 127 20.51 -12.61 -0.57
C TYR A 127 21.60 -12.96 0.47
N LYS A 128 21.70 -14.23 0.87
CA LYS A 128 22.69 -14.73 1.83
C LYS A 128 24.15 -14.61 1.36
N ASN A 129 24.36 -14.40 0.06
CA ASN A 129 25.68 -14.23 -0.53
C ASN A 129 26.07 -12.75 -0.64
N GLN A 130 25.19 -11.82 -0.24
CA GLN A 130 25.48 -10.39 -0.26
C GLN A 130 26.46 -10.01 0.86
N GLU A 131 27.29 -9.02 0.58
CA GLU A 131 28.20 -8.48 1.58
C GLU A 131 27.43 -7.96 2.80
N GLY A 132 27.85 -8.38 4.00
CA GLY A 132 27.24 -7.98 5.26
C GLY A 132 25.97 -8.72 5.66
N VAL A 133 25.57 -9.76 4.93
CA VAL A 133 24.43 -10.62 5.29
C VAL A 133 24.90 -11.90 5.99
N ARG A 134 24.21 -12.32 7.04
CA ARG A 134 24.55 -13.57 7.74
C ARG A 134 24.23 -14.80 6.88
N PRO A 135 25.11 -15.83 6.79
CA PRO A 135 24.86 -17.03 5.99
C PRO A 135 23.60 -17.82 6.38
N ASP A 136 23.21 -17.75 7.65
CA ASP A 136 22.02 -18.38 8.22
C ASP A 136 20.81 -17.44 8.30
N SER A 137 20.89 -16.24 7.70
CA SER A 137 19.84 -15.23 7.80
C SER A 137 18.47 -15.72 7.34
N SER A 138 17.46 -15.48 8.16
CA SER A 138 16.04 -15.62 7.83
C SER A 138 15.36 -14.27 7.63
N THR A 139 16.12 -13.20 7.43
CA THR A 139 15.58 -11.85 7.23
C THR A 139 14.79 -11.77 5.93
N GLU A 140 13.56 -11.29 6.01
CA GLU A 140 12.68 -11.14 4.88
C GLU A 140 13.05 -9.94 4.00
N THR A 141 13.19 -10.18 2.70
CA THR A 141 13.35 -9.15 1.66
C THR A 141 12.04 -8.87 0.94
N TYR A 142 11.01 -9.66 1.23
CA TYR A 142 9.62 -9.52 0.80
C TYR A 142 8.69 -9.82 1.98
N ALA A 143 7.65 -9.01 2.16
CA ALA A 143 6.61 -9.27 3.14
C ALA A 143 5.25 -8.80 2.61
N ALA A 144 4.22 -9.57 2.89
CA ALA A 144 2.83 -9.21 2.60
C ALA A 144 1.92 -9.56 3.77
N LEU A 145 0.90 -8.72 4.00
CA LEU A 145 -0.08 -8.89 5.06
C LEU A 145 -1.49 -8.76 4.45
N ARG A 146 -2.42 -9.60 4.90
CA ARG A 146 -3.86 -9.39 4.73
C ARG A 146 -4.43 -8.82 6.02
N LEU A 147 -4.95 -7.61 5.92
CA LEU A 147 -5.50 -6.83 7.03
C LEU A 147 -6.99 -6.56 6.80
N PHE A 148 -7.70 -6.26 7.89
CA PHE A 148 -9.07 -5.77 7.88
C PHE A 148 -9.15 -4.51 8.73
N VAL A 149 -9.83 -3.48 8.23
CA VAL A 149 -10.11 -2.26 9.00
C VAL A 149 -11.54 -2.39 9.53
N ASP A 150 -11.66 -2.69 10.82
CA ASP A 150 -12.94 -2.98 11.50
C ASP A 150 -13.68 -1.68 11.84
N ASN A 151 -14.19 -1.02 10.81
CA ASN A 151 -15.09 0.12 10.92
C ASN A 151 -16.27 0.01 9.94
N TRP A 152 -17.24 0.91 10.05
CA TRP A 152 -18.45 0.89 9.20
C TRP A 152 -18.13 0.98 7.70
N ARG A 153 -17.14 1.79 7.33
CA ARG A 153 -16.74 2.01 5.94
C ARG A 153 -16.12 0.77 5.31
N TRP A 154 -15.31 0.02 6.06
CA TRP A 154 -14.47 -1.06 5.51
C TRP A 154 -14.85 -2.46 5.99
N ALA A 155 -15.97 -2.61 6.69
CA ALA A 155 -16.45 -3.90 7.19
C ALA A 155 -16.36 -4.99 6.12
N GLY A 156 -15.55 -6.02 6.40
CA GLY A 156 -15.35 -7.19 5.53
C GLY A 156 -14.49 -6.98 4.28
N VAL A 157 -13.99 -5.76 4.02
CA VAL A 157 -13.10 -5.47 2.89
C VAL A 157 -11.66 -5.80 3.28
N PRO A 158 -10.98 -6.75 2.61
CA PRO A 158 -9.59 -7.02 2.87
C PRO A 158 -8.69 -5.95 2.27
N PHE A 159 -7.71 -5.53 3.06
CA PHE A 159 -6.57 -4.73 2.64
C PHE A 159 -5.35 -5.65 2.56
N THR A 160 -4.87 -5.93 1.35
CA THR A 160 -3.63 -6.68 1.18
C THR A 160 -2.50 -5.73 0.86
N ILE A 161 -1.51 -5.67 1.75
CA ILE A 161 -0.32 -4.82 1.57
C ILE A 161 0.89 -5.72 1.31
N ARG A 162 1.77 -5.31 0.40
CA ARG A 162 3.04 -5.99 0.13
C ARG A 162 4.18 -5.00 -0.06
N ALA A 163 5.35 -5.37 0.42
CA ALA A 163 6.60 -4.68 0.17
C ALA A 163 7.70 -5.67 -0.18
N GLY A 164 8.63 -5.28 -1.05
CA GLY A 164 9.75 -6.15 -1.38
C GLY A 164 10.85 -5.53 -2.22
N LYS A 165 12.06 -6.07 -2.06
CA LYS A 165 13.26 -5.75 -2.85
C LYS A 165 13.51 -6.80 -3.93
N SER A 166 14.31 -6.42 -4.93
CA SER A 166 14.63 -7.25 -6.10
C SER A 166 13.38 -7.80 -6.79
N LEU A 167 12.32 -6.99 -6.85
CA LEU A 167 11.10 -7.32 -7.57
C LEU A 167 11.18 -6.89 -9.04
N ASN A 168 10.18 -7.31 -9.82
CA ASN A 168 10.13 -7.07 -11.27
C ASN A 168 10.32 -5.60 -11.67
N LYS A 169 9.78 -4.67 -10.89
CA LYS A 169 9.93 -3.23 -11.11
C LYS A 169 9.75 -2.41 -9.85
N ARG A 170 10.24 -1.17 -9.89
CA ARG A 170 9.98 -0.16 -8.88
C ARG A 170 8.56 0.38 -9.08
N VAL A 171 7.71 0.26 -8.08
CA VAL A 171 6.36 0.84 -8.08
C VAL A 171 5.81 0.96 -6.67
N THR A 172 5.20 2.11 -6.37
CA THR A 172 4.37 2.34 -5.19
C THR A 172 2.98 2.74 -5.66
N GLU A 173 1.97 1.93 -5.36
CA GLU A 173 0.59 2.24 -5.75
C GLU A 173 -0.45 1.66 -4.79
N VAL A 174 -1.63 2.28 -4.79
CA VAL A 174 -2.86 1.79 -4.17
C VAL A 174 -3.83 1.41 -5.28
N ALA A 175 -4.28 0.17 -5.30
CA ALA A 175 -5.32 -0.30 -6.21
C ALA A 175 -6.59 -0.63 -5.42
N VAL A 176 -7.67 0.09 -5.71
CA VAL A 176 -9.01 -0.14 -5.17
C VAL A 176 -9.81 -0.86 -6.24
N GLN A 177 -10.11 -2.14 -5.99
CA GLN A 177 -10.91 -2.94 -6.91
C GLN A 177 -12.37 -2.93 -6.44
N PHE A 178 -13.25 -2.51 -7.33
CA PHE A 178 -14.69 -2.49 -7.07
C PHE A 178 -15.29 -3.88 -7.23
N LYS A 179 -16.48 -4.09 -6.66
CA LYS A 179 -17.26 -5.30 -6.86
C LYS A 179 -17.73 -5.40 -8.30
N GLY A 180 -17.81 -6.62 -8.81
CA GLY A 180 -18.37 -6.87 -10.13
C GLY A 180 -19.83 -6.41 -10.22
N VAL A 181 -20.22 -5.90 -11.38
CA VAL A 181 -21.63 -5.59 -11.64
C VAL A 181 -22.46 -6.88 -11.65
N PRO A 182 -23.71 -6.85 -11.15
CA PRO A 182 -24.62 -7.98 -11.31
C PRO A 182 -24.74 -8.35 -12.79
N GLN A 183 -24.42 -9.59 -13.12
CA GLN A 183 -24.42 -10.14 -14.47
C GLN A 183 -25.86 -10.39 -14.95
N VAL A 184 -26.65 -9.32 -15.14
CA VAL A 184 -28.06 -9.43 -15.55
C VAL A 184 -28.24 -9.17 -17.05
N LEU A 185 -27.61 -8.12 -17.58
CA LEU A 185 -27.80 -7.69 -18.97
C LEU A 185 -26.73 -8.23 -19.92
N PHE A 186 -25.46 -8.19 -19.51
CA PHE A 186 -24.32 -8.55 -20.37
C PHE A 186 -23.79 -9.97 -20.14
N ALA A 187 -24.34 -10.70 -19.17
CA ALA A 187 -23.91 -12.05 -18.80
C ALA A 187 -23.94 -13.08 -19.94
N ARG A 188 -24.90 -12.93 -20.87
CA ARG A 188 -25.06 -13.83 -22.02
C ARG A 188 -24.18 -13.45 -23.21
N LEU A 189 -23.72 -12.20 -23.24
CA LEU A 189 -22.89 -11.64 -24.31
C LEU A 189 -21.41 -11.76 -23.97
N ASP A 190 -21.10 -11.72 -22.69
CA ASP A 190 -19.74 -11.73 -22.18
C ASP A 190 -19.27 -13.15 -21.83
N ARG A 191 -18.73 -13.85 -22.83
CA ARG A 191 -18.06 -15.15 -22.61
C ARG A 191 -16.72 -15.02 -21.89
N ALA A 192 -16.17 -13.80 -21.74
CA ALA A 192 -14.88 -13.54 -21.11
C ALA A 192 -15.02 -13.02 -19.66
N GLY A 193 -16.23 -12.62 -19.26
CA GLY A 193 -16.55 -12.06 -17.95
C GLY A 193 -16.16 -10.59 -17.84
N THR A 194 -17.12 -9.75 -17.44
CA THR A 194 -16.84 -8.32 -17.26
C THR A 194 -15.89 -8.19 -16.07
N GLN A 195 -14.71 -7.64 -16.32
CA GLN A 195 -13.76 -7.41 -15.23
C GLN A 195 -14.29 -6.28 -14.34
N PRO A 196 -14.24 -6.43 -13.01
CA PRO A 196 -14.60 -5.34 -12.12
C PRO A 196 -13.73 -4.11 -12.36
N ASN A 197 -14.30 -2.93 -12.15
CA ASN A 197 -13.55 -1.69 -12.29
C ASN A 197 -12.40 -1.65 -11.27
N VAL A 198 -11.29 -1.03 -11.66
CA VAL A 198 -10.13 -0.84 -10.77
C VAL A 198 -9.70 0.61 -10.84
N LEU A 199 -9.61 1.25 -9.69
CA LEU A 199 -8.97 2.56 -9.56
C LEU A 199 -7.57 2.36 -8.97
N VAL A 200 -6.56 2.93 -9.63
CA VAL A 200 -5.16 2.87 -9.20
C VAL A 200 -4.65 4.28 -8.97
N MET A 201 -4.19 4.55 -7.76
CA MET A 201 -3.43 5.76 -7.42
C MET A 201 -1.96 5.37 -7.37
N ARG A 202 -1.19 5.82 -8.37
CA ARG A 202 0.24 5.54 -8.47
C ARG A 202 1.04 6.67 -7.85
N ILE A 203 1.81 6.32 -6.82
CA ILE A 203 2.63 7.24 -6.03
C ILE A 203 4.00 7.43 -6.68
N GLN A 204 4.60 6.38 -7.23
CA GLN A 204 5.84 6.43 -8.01
C GLN A 204 6.10 5.10 -8.73
N PRO A 205 6.90 5.07 -9.82
CA PRO A 205 7.16 6.19 -10.72
C PRO A 205 5.89 6.54 -11.51
N ASP A 206 5.95 7.52 -12.41
CA ASP A 206 4.83 7.89 -13.30
C ASP A 206 3.55 8.19 -12.50
N GLU A 207 3.71 9.15 -11.61
CA GLU A 207 2.72 9.71 -10.69
C GLU A 207 1.39 9.98 -11.41
N GLY A 208 0.30 9.38 -10.94
CA GLY A 208 -0.97 9.50 -11.64
C GLY A 208 -2.12 8.67 -11.07
N ILE A 209 -3.28 8.82 -11.71
CA ILE A 209 -4.51 8.10 -11.38
C ILE A 209 -5.01 7.39 -12.63
N PHE A 210 -5.30 6.10 -12.49
CA PHE A 210 -5.73 5.24 -13.57
C PHE A 210 -7.04 4.56 -13.18
N LEU A 211 -8.05 4.71 -14.02
CA LEU A 211 -9.35 4.07 -13.84
C LEU A 211 -9.59 3.09 -14.98
N GLN A 212 -9.65 1.81 -14.66
CA GLN A 212 -10.01 0.76 -15.59
C GLN A 212 -11.53 0.55 -15.57
N VAL A 213 -12.16 0.64 -16.75
CA VAL A 213 -13.60 0.43 -16.95
C VAL A 213 -13.85 -0.48 -18.16
N GLY A 214 -15.02 -1.10 -18.22
CA GLY A 214 -15.46 -1.82 -19.42
C GLY A 214 -16.00 -0.86 -20.49
N ALA A 215 -15.56 -1.04 -21.74
CA ALA A 215 -16.10 -0.35 -22.91
C ALA A 215 -16.41 -1.33 -24.04
N LYS A 216 -17.32 -0.94 -24.94
CA LYS A 216 -17.64 -1.73 -26.14
C LYS A 216 -16.50 -1.58 -27.15
N GLU A 217 -15.97 -2.72 -27.62
CA GLU A 217 -15.05 -2.75 -28.74
C GLU A 217 -15.74 -2.22 -30.02
N PRO A 218 -15.12 -1.27 -30.76
CA PRO A 218 -15.68 -0.81 -32.03
C PRO A 218 -15.86 -1.98 -33.01
N GLY A 219 -17.09 -2.16 -33.49
CA GLY A 219 -17.44 -3.28 -34.36
C GLY A 219 -18.92 -3.66 -34.29
N PRO A 220 -19.35 -4.63 -35.10
CA PRO A 220 -20.74 -5.10 -35.15
C PRO A 220 -21.11 -5.97 -33.93
N SER A 221 -20.13 -6.59 -33.29
CA SER A 221 -20.33 -7.47 -32.14
C SER A 221 -20.39 -6.70 -30.82
N MET A 222 -21.17 -7.20 -29.86
CA MET A 222 -21.25 -6.64 -28.50
C MET A 222 -20.20 -7.28 -27.60
N VAL A 223 -18.94 -6.90 -27.80
CA VAL A 223 -17.80 -7.39 -27.01
C VAL A 223 -17.37 -6.29 -26.05
N LEU A 224 -17.31 -6.59 -24.75
CA LEU A 224 -16.75 -5.71 -23.74
C LEU A 224 -15.24 -5.95 -23.60
N LYS A 225 -14.49 -4.86 -23.51
CA LYS A 225 -13.04 -4.85 -23.25
C LYS A 225 -12.71 -3.86 -22.13
N PRO A 226 -11.75 -4.18 -21.25
CA PRO A 226 -11.24 -3.21 -20.31
C PRO A 226 -10.49 -2.11 -21.06
N VAL A 227 -10.77 -0.85 -20.72
CA VAL A 227 -10.05 0.35 -21.19
C VAL A 227 -9.59 1.17 -19.99
N ASN A 228 -8.46 1.86 -20.14
CA ASN A 228 -7.88 2.67 -19.07
C ASN A 228 -8.11 4.16 -19.36
N LEU A 229 -8.84 4.83 -18.49
CA LEU A 229 -8.86 6.28 -18.38
C LEU A 229 -7.71 6.67 -17.44
N HIS A 230 -6.90 7.66 -17.80
CA HIS A 230 -5.76 8.03 -16.96
C HIS A 230 -5.50 9.53 -16.96
N PHE A 231 -4.86 9.93 -15.87
CA PHE A 231 -4.22 11.21 -15.68
C PHE A 231 -2.82 10.92 -15.14
N THR A 232 -1.80 11.59 -15.68
CA THR A 232 -0.46 11.61 -15.11
C THR A 232 -0.05 13.04 -14.80
N TYR A 233 0.72 13.23 -13.73
CA TYR A 233 1.24 14.56 -13.36
C TYR A 233 2.09 15.16 -14.49
N LYS A 234 2.90 14.32 -15.14
CA LYS A 234 3.75 14.73 -16.26
C LYS A 234 2.96 15.31 -17.45
N GLU A 235 1.78 14.76 -17.74
CA GLU A 235 0.95 15.23 -18.86
C GLU A 235 0.13 16.46 -18.50
N ALA A 236 -0.41 16.51 -17.29
CA ALA A 236 -1.31 17.58 -16.88
C ALA A 236 -0.60 18.83 -16.34
N PHE A 237 0.58 18.65 -15.75
CA PHE A 237 1.38 19.72 -15.16
C PHE A 237 2.84 19.67 -15.67
N PRO A 238 3.06 19.80 -16.99
CA PRO A 238 4.37 19.56 -17.60
C PRO A 238 5.48 20.51 -17.09
N ASP A 239 5.11 21.73 -16.67
CA ASP A 239 6.04 22.75 -16.20
C ASP A 239 6.17 22.81 -14.66
N ALA A 240 5.40 22.00 -13.93
CA ALA A 240 5.43 21.98 -12.47
C ALA A 240 6.52 21.01 -11.97
N PRO A 241 7.54 21.48 -11.25
CA PRO A 241 8.52 20.58 -10.65
C PRO A 241 7.84 19.78 -9.53
N ILE A 242 7.98 18.46 -9.56
CA ILE A 242 7.64 17.60 -8.43
C ILE A 242 8.81 17.71 -7.45
N ALA A 243 8.59 18.41 -6.33
CA ALA A 243 9.60 18.58 -5.30
C ALA A 243 10.02 17.23 -4.70
N ASP A 244 11.30 17.12 -4.32
CA ASP A 244 11.74 15.98 -3.54
C ASP A 244 11.04 15.95 -2.17
N ALA A 245 10.81 14.75 -1.64
CA ALA A 245 10.11 14.57 -0.38
C ALA A 245 10.79 15.31 0.78
N TYR A 246 12.13 15.38 0.83
CA TYR A 246 12.83 16.06 1.90
C TYR A 246 12.74 17.59 1.77
N GLU A 247 12.78 18.13 0.55
CA GLU A 247 12.57 19.57 0.34
C GLU A 247 11.22 20.01 0.92
N ARG A 248 10.18 19.21 0.65
CA ARG A 248 8.84 19.48 1.17
C ARG A 248 8.76 19.36 2.69
N LEU A 249 9.22 18.24 3.25
CA LEU A 249 9.15 18.01 4.69
C LEU A 249 9.93 19.06 5.48
N LEU A 250 11.13 19.43 5.03
CA LEU A 250 11.92 20.46 5.69
C LEU A 250 11.22 21.83 5.66
N LEU A 251 10.60 22.18 4.54
CA LEU A 251 9.82 23.42 4.43
C LEU A 251 8.61 23.42 5.38
N ASP A 252 7.89 22.31 5.46
CA ASP A 252 6.72 22.19 6.34
C ASP A 252 7.12 22.25 7.82
N ALA A 253 8.25 21.63 8.20
CA ALA A 253 8.82 21.76 9.55
C ALA A 253 9.19 23.20 9.90
N ILE A 254 9.79 23.96 8.97
CA ILE A 254 10.09 25.39 9.17
C ILE A 254 8.81 26.21 9.35
N ARG A 255 7.73 25.84 8.66
CA ARG A 255 6.42 26.50 8.75
C ARG A 255 5.59 26.09 9.97
N GLY A 256 6.04 25.08 10.72
CA GLY A 256 5.28 24.52 11.84
C GLY A 256 4.10 23.64 11.42
N ASP A 257 4.08 23.16 10.17
CA ASP A 257 3.03 22.27 9.67
C ASP A 257 3.43 20.81 9.87
N ALA A 258 2.73 20.14 10.80
CA ALA A 258 3.00 18.75 11.16
C ALA A 258 2.08 17.74 10.43
N SER A 259 1.32 18.17 9.42
CA SER A 259 0.32 17.32 8.73
C SER A 259 0.94 16.09 8.03
N LEU A 260 2.18 16.21 7.56
CA LEU A 260 2.94 15.14 6.89
C LEU A 260 3.89 14.38 7.83
N PHE A 261 3.75 14.54 9.13
CA PHE A 261 4.63 13.93 10.13
C PHE A 261 3.87 12.95 10.99
N ALA A 262 4.47 11.79 11.23
CA ALA A 262 3.85 10.76 12.06
C ALA A 262 3.81 11.22 13.53
N ARG A 263 2.61 11.21 14.11
CA ARG A 263 2.41 11.51 15.53
C ARG A 263 2.83 10.32 16.40
N GLY A 264 3.24 10.55 17.64
CA GLY A 264 3.74 9.49 18.52
C GLY A 264 2.76 8.33 18.69
N ASP A 265 1.48 8.63 18.89
CA ASP A 265 0.41 7.64 19.01
C ASP A 265 0.14 6.87 17.71
N GLU A 266 0.39 7.48 16.55
CA GLU A 266 0.33 6.82 15.24
C GLU A 266 1.44 5.77 15.11
N VAL A 267 2.67 6.16 15.50
CA VAL A 267 3.84 5.27 15.47
C VAL A 267 3.65 4.09 16.44
N GLU A 268 3.15 4.34 17.64
CA GLU A 268 2.84 3.30 18.64
C GLU A 268 1.75 2.34 18.15
N ALA A 269 0.70 2.84 17.49
CA ALA A 269 -0.35 2.00 16.93
C ALA A 269 0.20 1.10 15.81
N ALA A 270 1.04 1.64 14.92
CA ALA A 270 1.69 0.86 13.87
C ALA A 270 2.59 -0.24 14.43
N TRP A 271 3.36 0.05 15.48
CA TRP A 271 4.17 -0.97 16.17
C TRP A 271 3.32 -2.01 16.90
N SER A 272 2.22 -1.61 17.52
CA SER A 272 1.32 -2.55 18.21
C SER A 272 0.72 -3.58 17.25
N LEU A 273 0.49 -3.21 15.99
CA LEU A 273 0.06 -4.12 14.93
C LEU A 273 1.18 -5.07 14.49
N LEU A 274 2.39 -4.55 14.25
CA LEU A 274 3.45 -5.32 13.60
C LEU A 274 4.30 -6.15 14.57
N THR A 275 4.50 -5.70 15.81
CA THR A 275 5.34 -6.39 16.80
C THR A 275 4.95 -7.85 17.03
N PRO A 276 3.67 -8.21 17.26
CA PRO A 276 3.28 -9.61 17.45
C PRO A 276 3.59 -10.49 16.23
N ILE A 277 3.48 -9.93 15.01
CA ILE A 277 3.80 -10.63 13.77
C ILE A 277 5.31 -10.91 13.69
N LEU A 278 6.14 -9.92 14.01
CA LEU A 278 7.59 -10.04 14.01
C LEU A 278 8.10 -11.04 15.07
N GLU A 279 7.44 -11.11 16.23
CA GLU A 279 7.75 -12.08 17.29
C GLU A 279 7.48 -13.51 16.81
N VAL A 280 6.31 -13.78 16.23
CA VAL A 280 5.99 -15.11 15.67
C VAL A 280 6.94 -15.48 14.54
N TRP A 281 7.30 -14.54 13.68
CA TRP A 281 8.24 -14.76 12.59
C TRP A 281 9.65 -15.11 13.06
N LYS A 282 10.09 -14.60 14.22
CA LYS A 282 11.40 -14.90 14.80
C LYS A 282 11.53 -16.38 15.15
N ASP A 283 10.46 -16.99 15.64
CA ASP A 283 10.44 -18.41 16.03
C ASP A 283 10.08 -19.36 14.87
N ARG A 284 9.86 -18.81 13.66
CA ARG A 284 9.45 -19.55 12.46
C ARG A 284 10.30 -19.22 11.22
N PRO A 285 11.63 -19.39 11.26
CA PRO A 285 12.50 -19.09 10.12
C PRO A 285 12.19 -19.94 8.87
N GLN A 286 11.63 -21.13 9.04
CA GLN A 286 11.24 -22.04 7.96
C GLN A 286 10.11 -21.51 7.07
N ASP A 287 9.35 -20.51 7.53
CA ASP A 287 8.24 -19.92 6.76
C ASP A 287 8.75 -18.92 5.70
N VAL A 288 10.03 -18.54 5.72
CA VAL A 288 10.63 -17.67 4.71
C VAL A 288 10.76 -18.41 3.39
N ARG A 289 9.99 -17.98 2.39
CA ARG A 289 9.99 -18.58 1.06
C ARG A 289 10.97 -17.90 0.12
N THR A 290 11.74 -18.70 -0.61
CA THR A 290 12.65 -18.18 -1.62
C THR A 290 11.87 -17.67 -2.83
N TYR A 291 12.31 -16.57 -3.43
CA TYR A 291 11.78 -16.09 -4.72
C TYR A 291 12.88 -15.61 -5.66
N LYS A 292 12.64 -15.76 -6.97
CA LYS A 292 13.60 -15.34 -7.99
C LYS A 292 13.69 -13.80 -8.07
N PRO A 293 14.89 -13.19 -8.09
CA PRO A 293 15.04 -11.77 -8.40
C PRO A 293 14.35 -11.39 -9.72
N GLY A 294 13.63 -10.27 -9.71
CA GLY A 294 12.80 -9.82 -10.83
C GLY A 294 11.41 -10.47 -10.92
N SER A 295 11.04 -11.37 -10.00
CA SER A 295 9.66 -11.85 -9.86
C SER A 295 8.80 -10.87 -9.05
N TRP A 296 7.56 -11.26 -8.72
CA TRP A 296 6.63 -10.47 -7.90
C TRP A 296 6.59 -10.88 -6.43
N GLY A 297 7.55 -11.70 -5.99
CA GLY A 297 7.60 -12.29 -4.65
C GLY A 297 7.35 -13.79 -4.67
N PRO A 298 7.26 -14.43 -3.49
CA PRO A 298 6.98 -15.85 -3.37
C PRO A 298 5.50 -16.18 -3.63
N ASP A 299 5.21 -17.39 -4.09
CA ASP A 299 3.85 -17.87 -4.39
C ASP A 299 2.93 -17.83 -3.14
N SER A 300 3.49 -17.99 -1.94
CA SER A 300 2.74 -17.89 -0.68
C SER A 300 2.08 -16.51 -0.48
N ALA A 301 2.51 -15.48 -1.19
CA ALA A 301 1.86 -14.18 -1.16
C ALA A 301 0.54 -14.15 -1.94
N ASP A 302 0.40 -14.99 -2.99
CA ASP A 302 -0.85 -15.10 -3.75
C ASP A 302 -1.96 -15.75 -2.89
N ASP A 303 -1.60 -16.67 -1.99
CA ASP A 303 -2.54 -17.34 -1.08
C ASP A 303 -3.30 -16.36 -0.17
N LEU A 304 -2.69 -15.22 0.17
CA LEU A 304 -3.30 -14.18 1.01
C LEU A 304 -4.57 -13.58 0.39
N LEU A 305 -4.68 -13.57 -0.93
CA LEU A 305 -5.81 -12.98 -1.63
C LEU A 305 -7.03 -13.92 -1.67
N GLY A 306 -6.82 -15.22 -1.44
CA GLY A 306 -7.82 -16.27 -1.61
C GLY A 306 -7.98 -16.72 -3.06
N GLU A 307 -8.80 -17.75 -3.29
CA GLU A 307 -8.85 -18.47 -4.57
C GLU A 307 -9.31 -17.63 -5.77
N SER A 308 -10.16 -16.61 -5.55
CA SER A 308 -10.81 -15.82 -6.60
C SER A 308 -10.12 -14.50 -6.93
N ARG A 309 -9.11 -14.08 -6.16
CA ARG A 309 -8.42 -12.79 -6.33
C ARG A 309 -6.97 -13.01 -6.75
N ARG A 310 -6.39 -12.03 -7.43
CA ARG A 310 -4.99 -12.06 -7.87
C ARG A 310 -4.33 -10.72 -7.62
N TRP A 311 -3.04 -10.74 -7.32
CA TRP A 311 -2.29 -9.51 -7.18
C TRP A 311 -2.31 -8.77 -8.50
N ARG A 312 -2.57 -7.47 -8.43
CA ARG A 312 -2.33 -6.59 -9.56
C ARG A 312 -0.85 -6.66 -9.91
N LYS A 313 -0.57 -6.80 -11.20
CA LYS A 313 0.77 -6.66 -11.77
C LYS A 313 0.79 -5.28 -12.43
N PRO A 314 1.40 -4.27 -11.79
CA PRO A 314 1.27 -2.87 -12.20
C PRO A 314 1.83 -2.58 -13.58
#